data_AF-A0A434AF19-F1
#
_entry.id   AF-A0A434AF19-F1
#
_cell.length_a   1.000
_cell.length_b   1.000
_cell.length_c   1.000
_cell.angle_alpha   90.00
_cell.angle_beta   90.00
_cell.angle_gamma   90.00
#
_symmetry.space_group_name_H-M   'P 1'
#
loop_
_entity.id
_entity.type
_entity.pdbx_description
1 polymer ?
#
loop_
_entity_poly.entity_id
_entity_poly.type
_entity_poly.pdbx_seq_one_letter_code
_entity_poly.pdbx_strand_id
1 'polypeptide(L)'
;MNWKLRNCDQINLKCFSVGMLCFIGFMLFSVLPLKAINDRDSLLNLPLFKSDSLLKLELKTNLNILIEDVGEKRSYHECYLREINNIQTNNNWLRVQIKARGNFRRRKQNCDFPPLRFKIPTKRAGSSIFKGQDKIKYVSHCKNSIDAYEQHTIEEYLLYKMYNLISDHSYRVRLSQILFIDTITNDTLQKFGFFLENRNDVASRNGKKMMHYKNMKQYNLLRDNMVMLSLFQLMIGNTDWDIGRLHNIDLMSVSEQSIPIAVPYDFDWSGIIDQEYYTQDQKIDPNAKYQRLYKGYRWGSEDLHAAFSEFQELKESFLGIIFNCPYLNSENKKRVGAYIEEFYQLITSRKDVKAVIVKKSPKIPSAK
;
A
#
# COMPACT_ATOMS: atom_id res chain seq x y z
N MET A 1 82.26 -3.27 -6.09
CA MET A 1 83.56 -3.80 -6.55
C MET A 1 83.51 -5.31 -6.41
N ASN A 2 83.72 -6.05 -7.52
CA ASN A 2 83.87 -7.51 -7.70
C ASN A 2 82.93 -8.50 -6.97
N TRP A 3 82.17 -9.41 -7.61
CA TRP A 3 82.47 -10.51 -8.57
C TRP A 3 82.96 -11.84 -7.96
N LYS A 4 82.06 -12.85 -7.94
CA LYS A 4 82.20 -14.28 -8.41
C LYS A 4 81.25 -15.22 -7.62
N LEU A 5 80.87 -16.43 -8.05
CA LEU A 5 80.37 -17.00 -9.34
C LEU A 5 80.53 -18.54 -9.34
N ARG A 6 79.68 -19.23 -10.14
CA ARG A 6 79.68 -20.66 -10.57
C ARG A 6 78.76 -21.58 -9.74
N ASN A 7 77.88 -22.45 -10.30
CA ASN A 7 77.89 -23.31 -11.52
C ASN A 7 78.76 -24.58 -11.33
N CYS A 8 78.47 -25.80 -11.80
CA CYS A 8 77.37 -26.40 -12.59
C CYS A 8 77.49 -27.96 -12.52
N ASP A 9 76.72 -28.85 -13.18
CA ASP A 9 75.63 -28.70 -14.16
C ASP A 9 74.60 -29.88 -14.17
N GLN A 10 73.55 -29.68 -14.98
CA GLN A 10 72.65 -30.59 -15.71
C GLN A 10 73.10 -32.03 -16.08
N ILE A 11 72.12 -32.96 -16.11
CA ILE A 11 71.99 -34.09 -17.08
C ILE A 11 70.50 -34.25 -17.49
N ASN A 12 70.23 -34.78 -18.69
CA ASN A 12 68.91 -34.96 -19.32
C ASN A 12 68.83 -36.36 -20.02
N LEU A 13 67.76 -36.90 -20.66
CA LEU A 13 66.46 -36.36 -21.12
C LEU A 13 65.44 -37.50 -21.45
N LYS A 14 64.13 -37.39 -21.09
CA LYS A 14 62.95 -38.11 -21.70
C LYS A 14 62.90 -39.67 -21.55
N CYS A 15 61.84 -40.44 -21.86
CA CYS A 15 60.45 -40.21 -22.37
C CYS A 15 59.50 -41.40 -22.05
N PHE A 16 58.16 -41.17 -22.08
CA PHE A 16 57.05 -42.16 -22.26
C PHE A 16 56.81 -43.20 -21.11
N SER A 17 55.60 -43.74 -20.86
CA SER A 17 54.25 -43.50 -21.42
C SER A 17 53.10 -44.00 -20.51
N VAL A 18 51.96 -43.30 -20.54
CA VAL A 18 50.56 -43.77 -20.29
C VAL A 18 50.25 -44.50 -18.97
N GLY A 19 49.40 -43.91 -18.12
CA GLY A 19 48.78 -44.62 -16.99
C GLY A 19 47.84 -43.80 -16.08
N MET A 20 46.53 -43.88 -16.36
CA MET A 20 45.43 -43.92 -15.36
C MET A 20 45.16 -42.75 -14.38
N LEU A 21 44.07 -42.01 -14.64
CA LEU A 21 43.13 -41.41 -13.67
C LEU A 21 43.67 -40.47 -12.57
N CYS A 22 44.05 -39.24 -12.93
CA CYS A 22 43.81 -38.11 -12.03
C CYS A 22 42.34 -37.68 -12.11
N PHE A 23 41.59 -37.82 -11.01
CA PHE A 23 40.27 -37.22 -10.87
C PHE A 23 40.39 -35.69 -10.84
N ILE A 24 40.16 -35.02 -11.98
CA ILE A 24 39.86 -33.59 -11.97
C ILE A 24 38.48 -33.44 -11.35
N GLY A 25 38.46 -33.11 -10.05
CA GLY A 25 37.27 -32.78 -9.31
C GLY A 25 36.66 -31.49 -9.85
N PHE A 26 35.88 -31.61 -10.93
CA PHE A 26 35.08 -30.53 -11.49
C PHE A 26 33.96 -30.21 -10.50
N MET A 27 34.28 -29.44 -9.45
CA MET A 27 33.28 -28.74 -8.66
C MET A 27 32.58 -27.76 -9.59
N LEU A 28 31.50 -28.23 -10.19
CA LEU A 28 30.41 -27.40 -10.67
C LEU A 28 29.95 -26.58 -9.47
N PHE A 29 30.51 -25.38 -9.32
CA PHE A 29 29.87 -24.28 -8.63
C PHE A 29 28.61 -23.95 -9.42
N SER A 30 27.55 -24.74 -9.17
CA SER A 30 26.20 -24.38 -9.50
C SER A 30 25.91 -23.07 -8.78
N VAL A 31 25.95 -21.98 -9.54
CA VAL A 31 25.57 -20.65 -9.04
C VAL A 31 24.06 -20.66 -8.84
N LEU A 32 23.64 -21.29 -7.74
CA LEU A 32 22.27 -21.24 -7.26
C LEU A 32 21.92 -19.75 -7.11
N PRO A 33 20.92 -19.23 -7.85
CA PRO A 33 20.54 -17.84 -7.72
C PRO A 33 20.06 -17.66 -6.28
N LEU A 34 20.82 -16.91 -5.48
CA LEU A 34 20.61 -16.79 -4.04
C LEU A 34 19.41 -15.86 -3.77
N LYS A 35 18.22 -16.37 -4.10
CA LYS A 35 16.94 -15.66 -4.03
C LYS A 35 16.45 -15.61 -2.59
N ALA A 36 17.25 -14.97 -1.73
CA ALA A 36 16.99 -14.71 -0.33
C ALA A 36 15.89 -13.63 -0.17
N ILE A 37 14.69 -13.98 -0.61
CA ILE A 37 13.48 -13.15 -0.63
C ILE A 37 12.36 -13.98 0.01
N ASN A 38 11.49 -13.33 0.79
CA ASN A 38 10.26 -13.84 1.44
C ASN A 38 10.30 -14.54 2.82
N ASP A 39 11.44 -14.84 3.45
CA ASP A 39 11.42 -15.57 4.74
C ASP A 39 10.84 -14.77 5.94
N ARG A 40 10.46 -13.50 5.72
CA ARG A 40 9.77 -12.67 6.71
C ARG A 40 8.24 -12.66 6.59
N ASP A 41 7.66 -13.04 5.44
CA ASP A 41 6.21 -13.23 5.32
C ASP A 41 5.78 -14.57 5.98
N SER A 42 6.70 -15.55 5.99
CA SER A 42 6.62 -16.81 6.75
C SER A 42 6.41 -16.61 8.25
N LEU A 43 7.13 -15.66 8.85
CA LEU A 43 7.23 -15.49 10.31
C LEU A 43 5.93 -15.05 11.01
N LEU A 44 5.11 -14.23 10.33
CA LEU A 44 3.83 -13.75 10.90
C LEU A 44 2.64 -14.55 10.37
N ASN A 45 2.71 -15.06 9.14
CA ASN A 45 1.77 -16.00 8.54
C ASN A 45 0.28 -15.56 8.58
N LEU A 46 0.02 -14.25 8.69
CA LEU A 46 -1.30 -13.65 8.96
C LEU A 46 -2.26 -13.88 7.78
N PRO A 47 -3.43 -14.53 7.98
CA PRO A 47 -4.24 -15.00 6.85
C PRO A 47 -5.09 -13.92 6.17
N LEU A 48 -5.49 -12.85 6.88
CA LEU A 48 -6.42 -11.81 6.40
C LEU A 48 -6.02 -11.17 5.05
N PHE A 49 -4.72 -11.04 4.79
CA PHE A 49 -4.18 -10.31 3.62
C PHE A 49 -3.46 -11.22 2.61
N LYS A 50 -3.68 -12.55 2.68
CA LYS A 50 -3.03 -13.53 1.77
C LYS A 50 -3.79 -13.81 0.47
N SER A 51 -4.94 -13.18 0.27
CA SER A 51 -5.83 -13.45 -0.86
C SER A 51 -6.61 -12.19 -1.20
N ASP A 52 -7.00 -12.04 -2.47
CA ASP A 52 -7.81 -10.92 -2.98
C ASP A 52 -9.28 -11.29 -3.25
N SER A 53 -9.71 -12.50 -2.88
CA SER A 53 -11.14 -12.86 -2.91
C SER A 53 -11.99 -11.96 -2.00
N LEU A 54 -13.30 -11.81 -2.30
CA LEU A 54 -14.19 -11.02 -1.46
C LEU A 54 -14.41 -11.68 -0.09
N LEU A 55 -14.05 -10.99 1.00
CA LEU A 55 -14.35 -11.43 2.36
C LEU A 55 -15.80 -11.09 2.74
N LYS A 56 -16.69 -12.09 2.74
CA LYS A 56 -18.09 -11.91 3.14
C LYS A 56 -18.24 -12.11 4.66
N LEU A 57 -18.85 -11.15 5.34
CA LEU A 57 -18.99 -11.15 6.80
C LEU A 57 -20.42 -10.81 7.24
N GLU A 58 -20.83 -11.31 8.41
CA GLU A 58 -21.97 -10.78 9.18
C GLU A 58 -21.45 -10.10 10.45
N LEU A 59 -22.07 -8.98 10.84
CA LEU A 59 -21.71 -8.23 12.04
C LEU A 59 -22.99 -7.84 12.80
N LYS A 60 -23.19 -8.45 13.97
CA LYS A 60 -24.29 -8.15 14.90
C LYS A 60 -23.83 -7.20 15.99
N THR A 61 -24.51 -6.07 16.15
CA THR A 61 -24.31 -5.11 17.25
C THR A 61 -25.51 -4.16 17.34
N ASN A 62 -25.56 -3.30 18.35
CA ASN A 62 -26.43 -2.13 18.31
C ASN A 62 -25.76 -1.10 17.37
N LEU A 63 -26.25 -1.00 16.14
CA LEU A 63 -25.67 -0.15 15.10
C LEU A 63 -25.90 1.33 15.43
N ASN A 64 -27.06 1.66 15.99
CA ASN A 64 -27.36 3.04 16.42
C ASN A 64 -26.29 3.54 17.41
N ILE A 65 -26.01 2.80 18.50
CA ILE A 65 -24.96 3.19 19.47
C ILE A 65 -23.57 3.29 18.81
N LEU A 66 -23.21 2.37 17.90
CA LEU A 66 -21.91 2.38 17.22
C LEU A 66 -21.73 3.57 16.25
N ILE A 67 -22.81 4.00 15.60
CA ILE A 67 -22.84 5.11 14.63
C ILE A 67 -22.98 6.46 15.35
N GLU A 68 -23.72 6.51 16.46
CA GLU A 68 -23.90 7.71 17.29
C GLU A 68 -22.64 8.05 18.11
N ASP A 69 -21.87 7.05 18.56
CA ASP A 69 -20.64 7.25 19.34
C ASP A 69 -19.41 7.67 18.49
N VAL A 70 -19.56 8.83 17.84
CA VAL A 70 -18.52 9.48 17.03
C VAL A 70 -17.76 10.60 17.78
N GLY A 71 -18.06 10.82 19.07
CA GLY A 71 -17.41 11.83 19.91
C GLY A 71 -15.92 11.57 20.20
N GLU A 72 -15.21 12.53 20.80
CA GLU A 72 -13.77 12.33 21.10
C GLU A 72 -13.50 11.27 22.16
N LYS A 73 -14.39 11.13 23.16
CA LYS A 73 -14.28 10.11 24.23
C LYS A 73 -14.94 8.76 23.86
N ARG A 74 -15.13 8.47 22.57
CA ARG A 74 -15.82 7.27 22.07
C ARG A 74 -15.21 5.94 22.51
N SER A 75 -16.09 5.05 22.91
CA SER A 75 -15.82 3.76 23.55
C SER A 75 -15.65 2.64 22.52
N TYR A 76 -15.36 1.43 22.99
CA TYR A 76 -15.34 0.21 22.20
C TYR A 76 -16.63 -0.58 22.50
N HIS A 77 -17.46 -0.80 21.49
CA HIS A 77 -18.73 -1.51 21.60
C HIS A 77 -18.55 -3.00 21.31
N GLU A 78 -19.30 -3.86 22.00
CA GLU A 78 -19.25 -5.31 21.80
C GLU A 78 -20.06 -5.69 20.56
N CYS A 79 -19.45 -6.49 19.69
CA CYS A 79 -20.06 -6.95 18.44
C CYS A 79 -19.76 -8.45 18.25
N TYR A 80 -20.62 -9.13 17.51
CA TYR A 80 -20.39 -10.51 17.07
C TYR A 80 -20.12 -10.52 15.58
N LEU A 81 -18.98 -11.07 15.17
CA LEU A 81 -18.50 -11.12 13.80
C LEU A 81 -18.46 -12.59 13.31
N ARG A 82 -18.95 -12.85 12.10
CA ARG A 82 -18.96 -14.19 11.49
C ARG A 82 -18.52 -14.11 10.03
N GLU A 83 -17.79 -15.11 9.55
CA GLU A 83 -17.40 -15.24 8.15
C GLU A 83 -18.42 -16.11 7.40
N ILE A 84 -18.85 -15.64 6.22
CA ILE A 84 -19.84 -16.32 5.37
C ILE A 84 -19.08 -17.19 4.36
N ASN A 85 -18.83 -18.45 4.73
CA ASN A 85 -18.11 -19.41 3.89
C ASN A 85 -19.07 -20.37 3.18
N ASN A 86 -18.96 -20.47 1.85
CA ASN A 86 -19.87 -21.26 0.98
C ASN A 86 -19.95 -22.77 1.31
N ILE A 87 -18.96 -23.33 2.02
CA ILE A 87 -18.85 -24.78 2.25
C ILE A 87 -19.43 -25.19 3.61
N GLN A 88 -19.40 -24.31 4.60
CA GLN A 88 -20.11 -24.46 5.88
C GLN A 88 -20.08 -23.12 6.62
N THR A 89 -21.26 -22.60 6.98
CA THR A 89 -21.37 -21.46 7.87
C THR A 89 -20.95 -21.90 9.27
N ASN A 90 -19.71 -21.58 9.67
CA ASN A 90 -19.22 -21.89 11.00
C ASN A 90 -20.06 -21.09 12.03
N ASN A 91 -20.88 -21.78 12.82
CA ASN A 91 -21.81 -21.15 13.76
C ASN A 91 -21.10 -20.41 14.93
N ASN A 92 -19.78 -20.54 15.04
CA ASN A 92 -18.97 -19.85 16.03
C ASN A 92 -18.79 -18.36 15.69
N TRP A 93 -19.66 -17.53 16.28
CA TRP A 93 -19.50 -16.07 16.26
C TRP A 93 -18.25 -15.64 17.03
N LEU A 94 -17.35 -14.91 16.37
CA LEU A 94 -16.21 -14.27 17.01
C LEU A 94 -16.69 -12.98 17.69
N ARG A 95 -16.77 -12.97 19.03
CA ARG A 95 -16.97 -11.74 19.79
C ARG A 95 -15.76 -10.81 19.60
N VAL A 96 -15.99 -9.61 19.10
CA VAL A 96 -15.00 -8.56 18.82
C VAL A 96 -15.46 -7.25 19.45
N GLN A 97 -14.58 -6.26 19.54
CA GLN A 97 -14.96 -4.91 19.95
C GLN A 97 -14.71 -3.90 18.82
N ILE A 98 -15.64 -2.98 18.55
CA ILE A 98 -15.58 -2.07 17.40
C ILE A 98 -15.84 -0.62 17.82
N LYS A 99 -15.23 0.35 17.14
CA LYS A 99 -15.56 1.78 17.27
C LYS A 99 -15.25 2.64 16.05
N ALA A 100 -15.83 3.82 15.95
CA ALA A 100 -15.52 4.80 14.90
C ALA A 100 -14.06 5.31 14.92
N ARG A 101 -13.44 5.46 13.72
CA ARG A 101 -12.04 5.92 13.48
C ARG A 101 -11.97 7.20 12.64
N GLY A 102 -10.77 7.76 12.56
CA GLY A 102 -10.48 8.93 11.72
C GLY A 102 -10.99 10.24 12.32
N ASN A 103 -10.86 11.33 11.55
CA ASN A 103 -11.23 12.69 11.97
C ASN A 103 -12.26 13.32 11.03
N PHE A 104 -12.05 13.28 9.71
CA PHE A 104 -12.98 13.84 8.74
C PHE A 104 -14.23 12.95 8.55
N ARG A 105 -14.05 11.73 8.00
CA ARG A 105 -15.10 10.71 7.79
C ARG A 105 -15.80 10.19 9.08
N ARG A 106 -15.41 10.68 10.28
CA ARG A 106 -16.09 10.39 11.55
C ARG A 106 -17.24 11.36 11.86
N ARG A 107 -17.18 12.57 11.32
CA ARG A 107 -18.15 13.64 11.64
C ARG A 107 -19.44 13.42 10.87
N LYS A 108 -20.60 13.49 11.56
CA LYS A 108 -21.91 13.18 10.95
C LYS A 108 -22.26 14.03 9.73
N GLN A 109 -21.85 15.30 9.69
CA GLN A 109 -22.03 16.14 8.50
C GLN A 109 -21.33 15.58 7.25
N ASN A 110 -20.26 14.79 7.42
CA ASN A 110 -19.46 14.24 6.34
C ASN A 110 -19.89 12.80 5.97
N CYS A 111 -20.14 11.95 6.97
CA CYS A 111 -20.54 10.55 6.78
C CYS A 111 -21.62 10.18 7.81
N ASP A 112 -22.66 9.46 7.37
CA ASP A 112 -23.63 8.84 8.29
C ASP A 112 -23.17 7.46 8.80
N PHE A 113 -22.21 6.81 8.10
CA PHE A 113 -21.59 5.57 8.56
C PHE A 113 -20.06 5.72 8.71
N PRO A 114 -19.53 5.92 9.93
CA PRO A 114 -18.11 6.22 10.12
C PRO A 114 -17.22 5.00 9.82
N PRO A 115 -15.97 5.20 9.33
CA PRO A 115 -15.01 4.12 9.19
C PRO A 115 -14.66 3.56 10.56
N LEU A 116 -14.35 2.27 10.63
CA LEU A 116 -14.33 1.51 11.89
C LEU A 116 -12.91 1.07 12.28
N ARG A 117 -12.70 0.85 13.58
CA ARG A 117 -11.54 0.15 14.13
C ARG A 117 -12.02 -1.05 14.92
N PHE A 118 -11.68 -2.22 14.43
CA PHE A 118 -11.93 -3.49 15.10
C PHE A 118 -10.80 -3.75 16.09
N LYS A 119 -11.14 -4.33 17.24
CA LYS A 119 -10.25 -4.89 18.24
C LYS A 119 -10.63 -6.37 18.39
N ILE A 120 -9.72 -7.23 17.97
CA ILE A 120 -9.90 -8.68 17.87
C ILE A 120 -9.27 -9.34 19.10
N PRO A 121 -9.95 -10.28 19.78
CA PRO A 121 -9.34 -11.02 20.89
C PRO A 121 -8.34 -12.04 20.34
N THR A 122 -7.06 -11.66 20.25
CA THR A 122 -5.95 -12.48 19.69
C THR A 122 -5.96 -13.93 20.14
N LYS A 123 -6.18 -14.20 21.44
CA LYS A 123 -6.27 -15.56 22.02
C LYS A 123 -7.44 -16.40 21.50
N ARG A 124 -8.56 -15.79 21.09
CA ARG A 124 -9.76 -16.47 20.56
C ARG A 124 -9.82 -16.50 19.03
N ALA A 125 -9.10 -15.61 18.36
CA ALA A 125 -9.04 -15.56 16.89
C ALA A 125 -8.12 -16.62 16.26
N GLY A 126 -7.55 -17.55 17.04
CA GLY A 126 -6.46 -18.46 16.66
C GLY A 126 -6.72 -19.42 15.49
N SER A 127 -7.98 -19.62 15.11
CA SER A 127 -8.44 -20.42 13.95
C SER A 127 -9.23 -19.61 12.91
N SER A 128 -9.37 -18.30 13.08
CA SER A 128 -10.16 -17.42 12.21
C SER A 128 -9.31 -16.70 11.16
N ILE A 129 -9.95 -16.14 10.13
CA ILE A 129 -9.32 -15.22 9.15
C ILE A 129 -8.67 -13.98 9.81
N PHE A 130 -9.06 -13.63 11.04
CA PHE A 130 -8.47 -12.54 11.84
C PHE A 130 -7.34 -13.01 12.79
N LYS A 131 -6.78 -14.21 12.61
CA LYS A 131 -5.66 -14.72 13.41
C LYS A 131 -4.48 -13.73 13.43
N GLY A 132 -3.92 -13.51 14.61
CA GLY A 132 -2.78 -12.61 14.84
C GLY A 132 -3.12 -11.11 14.83
N GLN A 133 -4.30 -10.72 14.37
CA GLN A 133 -4.76 -9.34 14.43
C GLN A 133 -5.15 -8.98 15.88
N ASP A 134 -4.63 -7.86 16.41
CA ASP A 134 -5.09 -7.23 17.65
C ASP A 134 -6.05 -6.07 17.35
N LYS A 135 -5.62 -5.12 16.51
CA LYS A 135 -6.41 -3.94 16.13
C LYS A 135 -6.25 -3.64 14.65
N ILE A 136 -7.32 -3.82 13.88
CA ILE A 136 -7.32 -3.60 12.43
C ILE A 136 -8.20 -2.40 12.03
N LYS A 137 -7.78 -1.66 11.00
CA LYS A 137 -8.54 -0.55 10.41
C LYS A 137 -9.56 -1.13 9.42
N TYR A 138 -10.74 -0.54 9.36
CA TYR A 138 -11.76 -0.80 8.34
C TYR A 138 -12.21 0.52 7.72
N VAL A 139 -12.19 0.61 6.39
CA VAL A 139 -12.75 1.73 5.63
C VAL A 139 -14.17 1.35 5.19
N SER A 140 -15.13 2.20 5.51
CA SER A 140 -16.56 2.01 5.24
C SER A 140 -17.05 2.91 4.11
N HIS A 141 -18.22 2.56 3.58
CA HIS A 141 -18.96 3.25 2.53
C HIS A 141 -19.44 4.68 2.85
N CYS A 142 -19.23 5.22 4.06
CA CYS A 142 -19.51 6.62 4.49
C CYS A 142 -20.97 7.14 4.42
N LYS A 143 -21.74 6.89 3.35
CA LYS A 143 -23.14 7.30 3.17
C LYS A 143 -24.02 6.10 2.84
N ASN A 144 -25.00 5.81 3.70
CA ASN A 144 -25.91 4.69 3.56
C ASN A 144 -26.79 4.78 2.31
N SER A 145 -27.27 5.99 1.97
CA SER A 145 -28.29 6.26 0.95
C SER A 145 -27.75 6.76 -0.39
N ILE A 146 -26.43 6.76 -0.60
CA ILE A 146 -25.80 7.27 -1.83
C ILE A 146 -24.77 6.25 -2.33
N ASP A 147 -25.17 5.39 -3.27
CA ASP A 147 -24.35 4.24 -3.71
C ASP A 147 -23.02 4.63 -4.38
N ALA A 148 -22.89 5.87 -4.88
CA ALA A 148 -21.62 6.41 -5.35
C ALA A 148 -20.52 6.34 -4.26
N TYR A 149 -20.85 6.58 -2.99
CA TYR A 149 -19.89 6.51 -1.88
C TYR A 149 -19.38 5.10 -1.60
N GLU A 150 -20.17 4.07 -1.91
CA GLU A 150 -19.73 2.68 -1.87
C GLU A 150 -18.77 2.37 -3.03
N GLN A 151 -19.07 2.85 -4.24
CA GLN A 151 -18.17 2.75 -5.40
C GLN A 151 -16.83 3.47 -5.13
N HIS A 152 -16.85 4.69 -4.57
CA HIS A 152 -15.64 5.41 -4.16
C HIS A 152 -14.79 4.65 -3.13
N THR A 153 -15.42 3.84 -2.28
CA THR A 153 -14.71 2.99 -1.30
C THR A 153 -14.03 1.79 -1.98
N ILE A 154 -14.63 1.27 -3.05
CA ILE A 154 -14.02 0.26 -3.92
C ILE A 154 -12.90 0.89 -4.75
N GLU A 155 -13.05 2.12 -5.24
CA GLU A 155 -11.99 2.86 -5.93
C GLU A 155 -10.77 3.06 -5.02
N GLU A 156 -10.94 3.53 -3.78
CA GLU A 156 -9.85 3.68 -2.81
C GLU A 156 -9.11 2.34 -2.58
N TYR A 157 -9.85 1.23 -2.44
CA TYR A 157 -9.28 -0.13 -2.38
C TYR A 157 -8.42 -0.46 -3.61
N LEU A 158 -8.89 -0.16 -4.83
CA LEU A 158 -8.14 -0.40 -6.05
C LEU A 158 -6.85 0.44 -6.14
N LEU A 159 -6.83 1.66 -5.57
CA LEU A 159 -5.60 2.46 -5.50
C LEU A 159 -4.55 1.82 -4.58
N TYR A 160 -4.94 1.24 -3.44
CA TYR A 160 -4.01 0.42 -2.65
C TYR A 160 -3.51 -0.80 -3.45
N LYS A 161 -4.39 -1.48 -4.21
CA LYS A 161 -3.98 -2.61 -5.07
C LYS A 161 -2.99 -2.21 -6.18
N MET A 162 -3.14 -1.04 -6.78
CA MET A 162 -2.15 -0.48 -7.72
C MET A 162 -0.82 -0.20 -7.01
N TYR A 163 -0.86 0.44 -5.84
CA TYR A 163 0.35 0.74 -5.08
C TYR A 163 1.05 -0.52 -4.53
N ASN A 164 0.34 -1.64 -4.36
CA ASN A 164 0.94 -2.95 -4.07
C ASN A 164 1.86 -3.45 -5.20
N LEU A 165 1.65 -3.05 -6.46
CA LEU A 165 2.55 -3.41 -7.56
C LEU A 165 3.79 -2.49 -7.65
N ILE A 166 3.71 -1.28 -7.08
CA ILE A 166 4.84 -0.32 -7.05
C ILE A 166 5.82 -0.65 -5.92
N SER A 167 5.36 -1.19 -4.78
CA SER A 167 6.28 -1.57 -3.70
C SER A 167 5.70 -2.57 -2.70
N ASP A 168 6.49 -3.57 -2.31
CA ASP A 168 6.22 -4.45 -1.17
C ASP A 168 6.03 -3.69 0.16
N HIS A 169 6.63 -2.49 0.25
CA HIS A 169 6.52 -1.58 1.39
C HIS A 169 5.14 -0.93 1.55
N SER A 170 4.23 -1.12 0.58
CA SER A 170 2.85 -0.65 0.60
C SER A 170 2.01 -1.31 1.71
N TYR A 171 0.86 -0.71 2.01
CA TYR A 171 -0.18 -1.34 2.82
C TYR A 171 -0.95 -2.40 2.01
N ARG A 172 -1.04 -3.64 2.50
CA ARG A 172 -2.00 -4.63 1.98
C ARG A 172 -3.43 -4.23 2.37
N VAL A 173 -4.39 -4.58 1.52
CA VAL A 173 -5.83 -4.37 1.73
C VAL A 173 -6.61 -5.63 1.39
N ARG A 174 -7.77 -5.82 2.03
CA ARG A 174 -8.68 -6.95 1.80
C ARG A 174 -10.10 -6.41 1.64
N LEU A 175 -10.63 -6.47 0.42
CA LEU A 175 -12.01 -6.07 0.14
C LEU A 175 -12.99 -7.05 0.83
N SER A 176 -14.07 -6.50 1.35
CA SER A 176 -15.09 -7.22 2.09
C SER A 176 -16.48 -6.67 1.82
N GLN A 177 -17.48 -7.51 2.05
CA GLN A 177 -18.89 -7.14 2.04
C GLN A 177 -19.46 -7.56 3.39
N ILE A 178 -19.89 -6.59 4.19
CA ILE A 178 -20.39 -6.82 5.55
C ILE A 178 -21.91 -6.66 5.55
N LEU A 179 -22.62 -7.70 5.97
CA LEU A 179 -24.00 -7.61 6.42
C LEU A 179 -24.01 -7.15 7.87
N PHE A 180 -24.19 -5.84 8.09
CA PHE A 180 -24.46 -5.27 9.39
C PHE A 180 -25.90 -5.60 9.79
N ILE A 181 -26.12 -6.00 11.04
CA ILE A 181 -27.40 -6.41 11.59
C ILE A 181 -27.58 -5.71 12.94
N ASP A 182 -28.63 -4.91 13.09
CA ASP A 182 -28.94 -4.25 14.36
C ASP A 182 -29.57 -5.23 15.36
N THR A 183 -29.06 -5.29 16.59
CA THR A 183 -29.54 -6.23 17.62
C THR A 183 -30.79 -5.75 18.38
N ILE A 184 -31.30 -4.56 18.09
CA ILE A 184 -32.50 -3.97 18.72
C ILE A 184 -33.67 -4.01 17.73
N THR A 185 -33.47 -3.54 16.49
CA THR A 185 -34.53 -3.50 15.47
C THR A 185 -34.58 -4.74 14.58
N ASN A 186 -33.46 -5.46 14.43
CA ASN A 186 -33.22 -6.47 13.39
C ASN A 186 -33.12 -5.91 11.96
N ASP A 187 -32.99 -4.59 11.80
CA ASP A 187 -32.67 -3.98 10.51
C ASP A 187 -31.32 -4.49 10.00
N THR A 188 -31.17 -4.55 8.67
CA THR A 188 -29.93 -4.99 8.04
C THR A 188 -29.45 -4.02 6.98
N LEU A 189 -28.12 -3.89 6.90
CA LEU A 189 -27.42 -3.07 5.93
C LEU A 189 -26.26 -3.89 5.36
N GLN A 190 -26.32 -4.25 4.08
CA GLN A 190 -25.20 -4.89 3.40
C GLN A 190 -24.43 -3.84 2.60
N LYS A 191 -23.17 -3.61 2.97
CA LYS A 191 -22.29 -2.66 2.26
C LYS A 191 -20.85 -3.17 2.13
N PHE A 192 -20.18 -2.76 1.06
CA PHE A 192 -18.76 -2.97 0.82
C PHE A 192 -17.89 -2.06 1.69
N GLY A 193 -16.66 -2.53 1.92
CA GLY A 193 -15.59 -1.81 2.58
C GLY A 193 -14.36 -2.69 2.65
N PHE A 194 -13.24 -2.18 3.15
CA PHE A 194 -12.00 -2.96 3.17
C PHE A 194 -11.24 -2.85 4.49
N PHE A 195 -10.61 -3.96 4.86
CA PHE A 195 -9.61 -3.97 5.91
C PHE A 195 -8.27 -3.47 5.35
N LEU A 196 -7.57 -2.68 6.15
CA LEU A 196 -6.30 -2.04 5.80
C LEU A 196 -5.22 -2.47 6.80
N GLU A 197 -4.12 -3.05 6.30
CA GLU A 197 -3.03 -3.65 7.08
C GLU A 197 -2.51 -2.73 8.20
N ASN A 198 -2.09 -3.30 9.33
CA ASN A 198 -1.54 -2.50 10.42
C ASN A 198 -0.12 -2.02 10.06
N ARG A 199 0.18 -0.73 10.26
CA ARG A 199 1.51 -0.12 10.02
C ARG A 199 2.67 -0.95 10.57
N ASN A 200 2.50 -1.54 11.75
CA ASN A 200 3.52 -2.37 12.39
C ASN A 200 3.71 -3.72 11.69
N ASP A 201 2.65 -4.28 11.10
CA ASP A 201 2.70 -5.52 10.32
C ASP A 201 3.40 -5.27 8.98
N VAL A 202 3.06 -4.17 8.29
CA VAL A 202 3.75 -3.71 7.06
C VAL A 202 5.25 -3.58 7.30
N ALA A 203 5.65 -2.86 8.36
CA ALA A 203 7.05 -2.69 8.70
C ALA A 203 7.71 -4.03 9.05
N SER A 204 7.05 -4.89 9.84
CA SER A 204 7.61 -6.16 10.30
C SER A 204 7.87 -7.15 9.16
N ARG A 205 6.93 -7.29 8.20
CA ARG A 205 7.12 -8.17 7.03
C ARG A 205 8.17 -7.61 6.05
N ASN A 206 8.30 -6.29 5.95
CA ASN A 206 9.37 -5.63 5.18
C ASN A 206 10.72 -5.53 5.95
N GLY A 207 10.79 -6.05 7.17
CA GLY A 207 12.00 -6.06 8.00
C GLY A 207 12.48 -4.71 8.51
N LYS A 208 11.55 -3.77 8.69
CA LYS A 208 11.78 -2.39 9.14
C LYS A 208 11.05 -2.10 10.45
N LYS A 209 11.29 -0.92 11.01
CA LYS A 209 10.57 -0.32 12.13
C LYS A 209 9.86 0.94 11.66
N MET A 210 8.78 1.32 12.34
CA MET A 210 8.08 2.58 12.11
C MET A 210 8.87 3.75 12.67
N MET A 211 9.04 4.80 11.86
CA MET A 211 9.72 6.04 12.26
C MET A 211 8.70 7.15 12.55
N HIS A 212 9.06 8.09 13.41
CA HIS A 212 8.18 9.19 13.86
C HIS A 212 8.80 10.59 13.68
N TYR A 213 9.89 10.71 12.91
CA TYR A 213 10.59 11.97 12.69
C TYR A 213 9.78 12.93 11.81
N LYS A 214 9.34 14.03 12.40
CA LYS A 214 8.71 15.14 11.68
C LYS A 214 9.76 16.07 11.06
N ASN A 215 9.29 16.99 10.22
CA ASN A 215 10.04 18.04 9.52
C ASN A 215 11.07 17.57 8.47
N MET A 216 11.28 16.26 8.29
CA MET A 216 12.09 15.71 7.20
C MET A 216 11.60 16.17 5.82
N LYS A 217 12.54 16.24 4.87
CA LYS A 217 12.27 16.61 3.48
C LYS A 217 12.30 15.36 2.60
N GLN A 218 11.67 15.42 1.42
CA GLN A 218 11.65 14.29 0.48
C GLN A 218 13.08 13.84 0.08
N TYR A 219 14.02 14.79 -0.02
CA TYR A 219 15.44 14.49 -0.31
C TYR A 219 16.24 13.92 0.88
N ASN A 220 15.61 13.69 2.04
CA ASN A 220 16.20 12.91 3.15
C ASN A 220 15.76 11.44 3.14
N LEU A 221 14.89 11.04 2.21
CA LEU A 221 14.35 9.70 2.06
C LEU A 221 15.01 8.98 0.88
N LEU A 222 14.77 7.67 0.75
CA LEU A 222 15.25 6.89 -0.38
C LEU A 222 14.70 7.47 -1.68
N ARG A 223 15.60 7.82 -2.61
CA ARG A 223 15.26 8.59 -3.81
C ARG A 223 14.15 7.92 -4.63
N ASP A 224 14.37 6.69 -5.04
CA ASP A 224 13.53 6.00 -6.03
C ASP A 224 12.11 5.79 -5.48
N ASN A 225 12.01 5.41 -4.19
CA ASN A 225 10.77 5.38 -3.43
C ASN A 225 10.04 6.74 -3.46
N MET A 226 10.75 7.86 -3.30
CA MET A 226 10.14 9.20 -3.38
C MET A 226 9.79 9.64 -4.80
N VAL A 227 10.53 9.22 -5.83
CA VAL A 227 10.16 9.48 -7.23
C VAL A 227 8.86 8.74 -7.55
N MET A 228 8.82 7.43 -7.31
CA MET A 228 7.66 6.57 -7.56
C MET A 228 6.44 6.97 -6.74
N LEU A 229 6.61 7.32 -5.46
CA LEU A 229 5.53 7.87 -4.62
C LEU A 229 5.01 9.20 -5.21
N SER A 230 5.89 10.13 -5.57
CA SER A 230 5.48 11.43 -6.11
C SER A 230 4.74 11.32 -7.45
N LEU A 231 5.10 10.34 -8.28
CA LEU A 231 4.43 10.05 -9.55
C LEU A 231 3.13 9.27 -9.36
N PHE A 232 3.06 8.34 -8.40
CA PHE A 232 1.80 7.66 -8.06
C PHE A 232 0.75 8.66 -7.55
N GLN A 233 1.14 9.54 -6.61
CA GLN A 233 0.25 10.58 -6.10
C GLN A 233 -0.18 11.56 -7.21
N LEU A 234 0.69 11.84 -8.20
CA LEU A 234 0.32 12.60 -9.40
C LEU A 234 -0.70 11.85 -10.27
N MET A 235 -0.47 10.55 -10.53
CA MET A 235 -1.34 9.69 -11.35
C MET A 235 -2.78 9.67 -10.84
N ILE A 236 -2.96 9.48 -9.53
CA ILE A 236 -4.28 9.44 -8.88
C ILE A 236 -4.85 10.84 -8.55
N GLY A 237 -4.07 11.91 -8.78
CA GLY A 237 -4.48 13.28 -8.48
C GLY A 237 -4.59 13.59 -6.98
N ASN A 238 -3.80 12.94 -6.13
CA ASN A 238 -3.81 13.13 -4.68
C ASN A 238 -2.83 14.25 -4.26
N THR A 239 -3.37 15.24 -3.56
CA THR A 239 -2.59 16.36 -3.01
C THR A 239 -2.56 16.40 -1.48
N ASP A 240 -3.32 15.53 -0.79
CA ASP A 240 -3.44 15.53 0.66
C ASP A 240 -2.41 14.62 1.34
N TRP A 241 -1.12 14.88 1.09
CA TRP A 241 0.01 14.16 1.72
C TRP A 241 1.20 15.08 2.01
N ASP A 242 1.94 14.84 3.10
CA ASP A 242 3.08 15.67 3.52
C ASP A 242 4.11 14.88 4.37
N ILE A 243 5.34 14.72 3.84
CA ILE A 243 6.46 14.05 4.52
C ILE A 243 6.86 14.76 5.83
N GLY A 244 6.88 16.09 5.85
CA GLY A 244 7.32 16.86 7.01
C GLY A 244 6.29 16.82 8.15
N ARG A 245 5.00 16.73 7.82
CA ARG A 245 3.92 16.66 8.82
C ARG A 245 3.59 15.23 9.26
N LEU A 246 4.00 14.22 8.48
CA LEU A 246 3.50 12.84 8.55
C LEU A 246 1.98 12.78 8.33
N HIS A 247 1.52 13.53 7.34
CA HIS A 247 0.13 13.55 6.91
C HIS A 247 -0.04 12.60 5.73
N ASN A 248 -0.90 11.58 5.89
CA ASN A 248 -1.16 10.51 4.91
C ASN A 248 0.11 9.81 4.37
N ILE A 249 1.16 9.84 5.20
CA ILE A 249 2.48 9.28 4.97
C ILE A 249 2.91 8.63 6.27
N ASP A 250 3.31 7.37 6.18
CA ASP A 250 4.03 6.68 7.23
C ASP A 250 5.48 6.43 6.81
N LEU A 251 6.38 6.34 7.78
CA LEU A 251 7.82 6.21 7.53
C LEU A 251 8.37 4.90 8.08
N MET A 252 9.27 4.26 7.34
CA MET A 252 9.89 3.00 7.76
C MET A 252 11.40 2.99 7.49
N SER A 253 12.17 2.43 8.41
CA SER A 253 13.63 2.27 8.25
C SER A 253 14.14 1.01 8.98
N VAL A 254 15.36 0.55 8.67
CA VAL A 254 15.96 -0.64 9.31
C VAL A 254 16.51 -0.29 10.70
N SER A 255 17.22 0.84 10.79
CA SER A 255 17.64 1.51 12.01
C SER A 255 17.29 3.00 11.97
N GLU A 256 17.59 3.73 13.04
CA GLU A 256 17.44 5.20 13.08
C GLU A 256 18.40 5.92 12.12
N GLN A 257 19.52 5.26 11.77
CA GLN A 257 20.60 5.80 10.95
C GLN A 257 20.47 5.45 9.46
N SER A 258 19.65 4.45 9.09
CA SER A 258 19.41 4.11 7.69
C SER A 258 18.42 5.08 7.04
N ILE A 259 18.66 5.40 5.76
CA ILE A 259 17.79 6.26 4.94
C ILE A 259 16.36 5.70 4.96
N PRO A 260 15.35 6.46 5.44
CA PRO A 260 13.98 5.96 5.53
C PRO A 260 13.29 5.93 4.17
N ILE A 261 12.26 5.10 4.07
CA ILE A 261 11.25 5.14 3.00
C ILE A 261 9.96 5.78 3.50
N ALA A 262 9.20 6.39 2.59
CA ALA A 262 7.82 6.81 2.80
C ALA A 262 6.84 5.79 2.22
N VAL A 263 5.72 5.60 2.93
CA VAL A 263 4.63 4.69 2.59
C VAL A 263 3.30 5.46 2.71
N PRO A 264 2.62 5.78 1.61
CA PRO A 264 1.37 6.53 1.63
C PRO A 264 0.16 5.69 2.07
N TYR A 265 -0.88 6.35 2.58
CA TYR A 265 -2.18 5.78 2.97
C TYR A 265 -3.27 6.87 3.01
N ASP A 266 -4.54 6.49 3.24
CA ASP A 266 -5.76 7.32 3.12
C ASP A 266 -5.77 8.03 1.73
N PHE A 267 -6.13 7.25 0.70
CA PHE A 267 -6.18 7.71 -0.70
C PHE A 267 -7.56 8.29 -1.07
N ASP A 268 -8.42 8.60 -0.11
CA ASP A 268 -9.77 9.09 -0.35
C ASP A 268 -9.82 10.47 -1.01
N TRP A 269 -8.91 11.37 -0.61
CA TRP A 269 -8.78 12.70 -1.21
C TRP A 269 -7.87 12.70 -2.45
N SER A 270 -8.23 11.86 -3.42
CA SER A 270 -7.58 11.72 -4.72
C SER A 270 -8.52 12.13 -5.84
N GLY A 271 -8.07 12.96 -6.78
CA GLY A 271 -8.87 13.44 -7.92
C GLY A 271 -9.48 12.31 -8.77
N ILE A 272 -8.84 11.14 -8.83
CA ILE A 272 -9.37 9.94 -9.51
C ILE A 272 -10.66 9.39 -8.87
N ILE A 273 -10.88 9.59 -7.57
CA ILE A 273 -12.07 9.07 -6.87
C ILE A 273 -13.29 9.98 -7.10
N ASP A 274 -13.08 11.28 -7.30
CA ASP A 274 -14.15 12.26 -7.56
C ASP A 274 -15.18 12.36 -6.42
N GLN A 275 -14.71 12.40 -5.17
CA GLN A 275 -15.56 12.42 -3.98
C GLN A 275 -16.08 13.83 -3.64
N GLU A 276 -17.37 14.07 -3.92
CA GLU A 276 -18.09 15.29 -3.49
C GLU A 276 -18.30 15.34 -1.96
N TYR A 277 -17.25 15.76 -1.24
CA TYR A 277 -17.34 16.03 0.19
C TYR A 277 -17.86 17.43 0.53
N TYR A 278 -18.69 17.49 1.57
CA TYR A 278 -19.15 18.73 2.20
C TYR A 278 -17.95 19.57 2.69
N THR A 279 -17.64 20.65 1.95
CA THR A 279 -16.63 21.65 2.31
C THR A 279 -17.29 22.96 2.71
N GLN A 280 -17.08 23.40 3.95
CA GLN A 280 -17.62 24.66 4.47
C GLN A 280 -16.92 25.91 3.90
N ASP A 281 -15.72 25.77 3.34
CA ASP A 281 -14.99 26.88 2.74
C ASP A 281 -15.35 27.05 1.26
N GLN A 282 -16.13 28.10 0.97
CA GLN A 282 -16.55 28.49 -0.37
C GLN A 282 -15.39 29.04 -1.24
N LYS A 283 -14.20 29.27 -0.66
CA LYS A 283 -13.04 29.83 -1.38
C LYS A 283 -12.19 28.79 -2.11
N ILE A 284 -12.48 27.50 -1.91
CA ILE A 284 -11.83 26.41 -2.66
C ILE A 284 -12.65 26.18 -3.94
N ASP A 285 -12.11 26.63 -5.08
CA ASP A 285 -12.63 26.30 -6.41
C ASP A 285 -12.88 24.78 -6.52
N PRO A 286 -14.11 24.32 -6.82
CA PRO A 286 -14.40 22.90 -6.99
C PRO A 286 -13.46 22.23 -7.99
N ASN A 287 -13.12 22.92 -9.08
CA ASN A 287 -12.26 22.39 -10.14
C ASN A 287 -10.80 22.20 -9.68
N ALA A 288 -10.34 22.97 -8.69
CA ALA A 288 -8.98 22.86 -8.16
C ALA A 288 -8.77 21.56 -7.36
N LYS A 289 -9.84 20.93 -6.86
CA LYS A 289 -9.77 19.64 -6.12
C LYS A 289 -9.35 18.47 -7.01
N TYR A 290 -9.59 18.54 -8.33
CA TYR A 290 -9.43 17.44 -9.27
C TYR A 290 -8.17 17.54 -10.15
N GLN A 291 -7.48 18.69 -10.12
CA GLN A 291 -6.30 18.94 -10.95
C GLN A 291 -5.07 18.17 -10.44
N ARG A 292 -4.46 17.36 -11.32
CA ARG A 292 -3.18 16.68 -11.04
C ARG A 292 -2.06 17.69 -10.77
N LEU A 293 -1.64 17.78 -9.50
CA LEU A 293 -0.54 18.63 -9.04
C LEU A 293 0.65 17.79 -8.58
N TYR A 294 1.80 17.96 -9.23
CA TYR A 294 3.03 17.30 -8.82
C TYR A 294 3.61 17.94 -7.55
N LYS A 295 3.55 17.22 -6.43
CA LYS A 295 4.11 17.63 -5.13
C LYS A 295 5.53 17.11 -4.86
N GLY A 296 6.15 16.45 -5.83
CA GLY A 296 7.54 15.99 -5.73
C GLY A 296 8.57 17.11 -5.90
N TYR A 297 9.78 16.90 -5.37
CA TYR A 297 10.95 17.71 -5.74
C TYR A 297 11.36 17.49 -7.20
N ARG A 298 12.17 18.40 -7.74
CA ARG A 298 12.75 18.29 -9.08
C ARG A 298 13.92 17.32 -9.06
N TRP A 299 13.60 16.03 -9.20
CA TRP A 299 14.56 14.95 -9.41
C TRP A 299 15.29 15.09 -10.77
N GLY A 300 16.34 14.29 -10.96
CA GLY A 300 17.10 14.25 -12.21
C GLY A 300 16.26 13.72 -13.38
N SER A 301 16.70 14.01 -14.60
CA SER A 301 16.08 13.45 -15.81
C SER A 301 16.20 11.93 -15.88
N GLU A 302 17.31 11.37 -15.38
CA GLU A 302 17.54 9.92 -15.30
C GLU A 302 16.57 9.28 -14.27
N ASP A 303 16.51 9.83 -13.05
CA ASP A 303 15.56 9.43 -12.00
C ASP A 303 14.11 9.38 -12.54
N LEU A 304 13.70 10.41 -13.29
CA LEU A 304 12.36 10.51 -13.85
C LEU A 304 12.13 9.56 -15.03
N HIS A 305 13.10 9.39 -15.94
CA HIS A 305 12.94 8.47 -17.09
C HIS A 305 12.90 7.00 -16.64
N ALA A 306 13.69 6.61 -15.63
CA ALA A 306 13.63 5.27 -15.06
C ALA A 306 12.23 4.98 -14.48
N ALA A 307 11.74 5.88 -13.62
CA ALA A 307 10.40 5.79 -13.05
C ALA A 307 9.29 5.80 -14.12
N PHE A 308 9.43 6.57 -15.21
CA PHE A 308 8.47 6.52 -16.32
C PHE A 308 8.47 5.17 -17.04
N SER A 309 9.60 4.44 -17.12
CA SER A 309 9.64 3.06 -17.64
C SER A 309 8.85 2.12 -16.73
N GLU A 310 9.13 2.14 -15.42
CA GLU A 310 8.41 1.32 -14.43
C GLU A 310 6.89 1.57 -14.49
N PHE A 311 6.46 2.83 -14.58
CA PHE A 311 5.03 3.15 -14.74
C PHE A 311 4.45 2.60 -16.06
N GLN A 312 5.18 2.65 -17.18
CA GLN A 312 4.72 2.13 -18.47
C GLN A 312 4.59 0.60 -18.45
N GLU A 313 5.52 -0.11 -17.81
CA GLU A 313 5.46 -1.56 -17.61
C GLU A 313 4.27 -1.95 -16.72
N LEU A 314 3.91 -1.11 -15.74
CA LEU A 314 2.75 -1.31 -14.86
C LEU A 314 1.39 -0.95 -15.51
N LYS A 315 1.36 -0.28 -16.67
CA LYS A 315 0.12 0.27 -17.26
C LYS A 315 -1.01 -0.76 -17.39
N GLU A 316 -0.76 -1.85 -18.10
CA GLU A 316 -1.78 -2.88 -18.36
C GLU A 316 -2.21 -3.59 -17.06
N SER A 317 -1.34 -3.63 -16.06
CA SER A 317 -1.68 -4.17 -14.74
C SER A 317 -2.62 -3.23 -13.97
N PHE A 318 -2.42 -1.91 -14.03
CA PHE A 318 -3.33 -0.93 -13.42
C PHE A 318 -4.69 -0.89 -14.12
N LEU A 319 -4.72 -0.90 -15.45
CA LEU A 319 -5.97 -1.00 -16.21
C LEU A 319 -6.68 -2.33 -15.93
N GLY A 320 -5.93 -3.44 -15.84
CA GLY A 320 -6.45 -4.73 -15.43
C GLY A 320 -7.10 -4.73 -14.05
N ILE A 321 -6.48 -4.07 -13.04
CA ILE A 321 -7.05 -3.90 -11.70
C ILE A 321 -8.43 -3.20 -11.75
N ILE A 322 -8.59 -2.19 -12.62
CA ILE A 322 -9.84 -1.44 -12.79
C ILE A 322 -10.89 -2.31 -13.51
N PHE A 323 -10.59 -2.74 -14.74
CA PHE A 323 -11.58 -3.34 -15.63
C PHE A 323 -12.00 -4.75 -15.19
N ASN A 324 -11.11 -5.52 -14.55
CA ASN A 324 -11.41 -6.86 -14.06
C ASN A 324 -12.07 -6.88 -12.66
N CYS A 325 -12.15 -5.75 -11.94
CA CYS A 325 -12.86 -5.68 -10.67
C CYS A 325 -14.37 -5.93 -10.89
N PRO A 326 -15.00 -6.99 -10.33
CA PRO A 326 -16.41 -7.27 -10.57
C PRO A 326 -17.35 -6.41 -9.72
N TYR A 327 -16.81 -5.62 -8.78
CA TYR A 327 -17.59 -4.81 -7.82
C TYR A 327 -17.61 -3.32 -8.18
N LEU A 328 -16.74 -2.88 -9.10
CA LEU A 328 -16.77 -1.53 -9.68
C LEU A 328 -17.70 -1.55 -10.91
N ASN A 329 -18.64 -0.60 -10.98
CA ASN A 329 -19.60 -0.52 -12.08
C ASN A 329 -18.95 -0.04 -13.41
N SER A 330 -19.68 -0.19 -14.51
CA SER A 330 -19.19 0.10 -15.86
C SER A 330 -18.94 1.59 -16.16
N GLU A 331 -19.49 2.52 -15.38
CA GLU A 331 -19.27 3.96 -15.50
C GLU A 331 -18.00 4.37 -14.76
N ASN A 332 -17.91 4.04 -13.46
CA ASN A 332 -16.73 4.25 -12.65
C ASN A 332 -15.49 3.58 -13.27
N LYS A 333 -15.62 2.38 -13.86
CA LYS A 333 -14.54 1.74 -14.64
C LYS A 333 -14.02 2.62 -15.78
N LYS A 334 -14.90 3.21 -16.59
CA LYS A 334 -14.52 4.10 -17.71
C LYS A 334 -13.88 5.39 -17.18
N ARG A 335 -14.48 6.00 -16.17
CA ARG A 335 -14.03 7.25 -15.52
C ARG A 335 -12.62 7.10 -14.94
N VAL A 336 -12.41 6.09 -14.10
CA VAL A 336 -11.11 5.76 -13.47
C VAL A 336 -10.09 5.33 -14.52
N GLY A 337 -10.46 4.51 -15.50
CA GLY A 337 -9.58 4.11 -16.60
C GLY A 337 -9.07 5.28 -17.45
N ALA A 338 -9.96 6.21 -17.83
CA ALA A 338 -9.59 7.43 -18.53
C ALA A 338 -8.65 8.33 -17.70
N TYR A 339 -8.90 8.45 -16.39
CA TYR A 339 -8.04 9.22 -15.50
C TYR A 339 -6.61 8.63 -15.37
N ILE A 340 -6.46 7.31 -15.53
CA ILE A 340 -5.15 6.65 -15.62
C ILE A 340 -4.50 6.91 -16.98
N GLU A 341 -5.23 6.81 -18.09
CA GLU A 341 -4.70 7.09 -19.44
C GLU A 341 -4.18 8.52 -19.62
N GLU A 342 -4.87 9.51 -19.04
CA GLU A 342 -4.40 10.91 -19.02
C GLU A 342 -3.03 11.08 -18.33
N PHE A 343 -2.71 10.28 -17.31
CA PHE A 343 -1.37 10.27 -16.70
C PHE A 343 -0.32 9.68 -17.65
N TYR A 344 -0.67 8.62 -18.39
CA TYR A 344 0.23 8.04 -19.40
C TYR A 344 0.50 8.99 -20.58
N GLN A 345 -0.50 9.75 -21.00
CA GLN A 345 -0.32 10.87 -21.95
C GLN A 345 0.58 11.97 -21.38
N LEU A 346 0.44 12.30 -20.08
CA LEU A 346 1.27 13.31 -19.41
C LEU A 346 2.75 12.89 -19.38
N ILE A 347 3.08 11.67 -18.93
CA ILE A 347 4.49 11.24 -18.77
C ILE A 347 5.19 10.95 -20.10
N THR A 348 4.46 10.61 -21.17
CA THR A 348 5.03 10.46 -22.51
C THR A 348 5.25 11.81 -23.22
N SER A 349 4.47 12.84 -22.88
CA SER A 349 4.63 14.18 -23.44
C SER A 349 5.77 14.97 -22.80
N ARG A 350 6.89 15.14 -23.53
CA ARG A 350 8.01 16.03 -23.13
C ARG A 350 7.56 17.46 -22.82
N LYS A 351 6.49 17.94 -23.47
CA LYS A 351 5.90 19.27 -23.23
C LYS A 351 5.24 19.31 -21.85
N ASP A 352 4.46 18.30 -21.51
CA ASP A 352 3.59 18.32 -20.34
C ASP A 352 4.30 17.80 -19.08
N VAL A 353 5.27 16.89 -19.21
CA VAL A 353 6.33 16.65 -18.19
C VAL A 353 7.02 17.98 -17.83
N LYS A 354 7.43 18.77 -18.84
CA LYS A 354 8.09 20.06 -18.59
C LYS A 354 7.15 21.09 -17.92
N ALA A 355 5.86 21.07 -18.25
CA ALA A 355 4.87 22.02 -17.73
C ALA A 355 4.34 21.67 -16.32
N VAL A 356 4.03 20.39 -16.07
CA VAL A 356 3.40 19.91 -14.83
C VAL A 356 4.42 19.47 -13.79
N ILE A 357 5.45 18.72 -14.19
CA ILE A 357 6.45 18.16 -13.27
C ILE A 357 7.63 19.13 -13.12
N VAL A 358 8.37 19.41 -14.21
CA VAL A 358 9.66 20.12 -14.10
C VAL A 358 9.49 21.59 -13.71
N LYS A 359 8.58 22.35 -14.36
CA LYS A 359 8.40 23.78 -14.03
C LYS A 359 7.84 24.02 -12.63
N LYS A 360 6.88 23.19 -12.17
CA LYS A 360 6.18 23.40 -10.88
C LYS A 360 6.91 22.82 -9.66
N SER A 361 7.77 21.82 -9.84
CA SER A 361 8.55 21.23 -8.73
C SER A 361 9.63 22.18 -8.18
N PRO A 362 9.86 22.23 -6.85
CA PRO A 362 11.00 22.94 -6.26
C PRO A 362 12.32 22.24 -6.59
N LYS A 363 13.39 23.01 -6.77
CA LYS A 363 14.76 22.44 -6.85
C LYS A 363 15.12 21.77 -5.52
N ILE A 364 15.82 20.65 -5.58
CA ILE A 364 16.53 20.10 -4.42
C ILE A 364 17.63 21.12 -4.04
N PRO A 365 17.79 21.49 -2.75
CA PRO A 365 18.90 22.33 -2.33
C PRO A 365 20.24 21.64 -2.61
N SER A 366 21.22 22.37 -3.12
CA SER A 366 22.61 21.90 -3.10
C SER A 366 23.05 21.69 -1.66
N ALA A 367 23.88 20.67 -1.42
CA ALA A 367 24.69 20.64 -0.20
C ALA A 367 25.50 21.95 -0.11
N LYS A 368 25.71 22.43 1.11
CA LYS A 368 26.63 23.52 1.43
C LYS A 368 27.94 22.93 1.94
#